data_AF-B5VHB3-F1
#
_entry.id   AF-B5VHB3-F1
#
_cell.length_a   1.000
_cell.length_b   1.000
_cell.length_c   1.000
_cell.angle_alpha   90.00
_cell.angle_beta   90.00
_cell.angle_gamma   90.00
#
_symmetry.space_group_name_H-M   'P 1'
#
loop_
_entity.id
_entity.type
_entity.pdbx_description
1 polymer ?
#
loop_
_entity_poly.entity_id
_entity_poly.type
_entity_poly.pdbx_seq_one_letter_code
_entity_poly.pdbx_strand_id
1 'polypeptide(L)'
;MSDKEFVTVDPVTIIIKECINLSTAMRKYSKFTSQSGVAALLGGGSEIFSNQDDYLAHTFNNLNTNKHNDPFLSGFIQLRLMLNKLKNLDNIDSLTILQPFLLIVSTSSISGYITSLALDSLQKFFTLNIINESSQNYIGAHRATVNALTHCRFEGSQQLSDDSVLLKVVFLLRSIVDSPYGDLLSNSIIYDVLQTILSLACNNRRSEVLRNAAQSTMIAVTVKIFSKLKTIEPVNVNQIYINDESYTNDVLKADTIGTNVESKEEGSQEDPIGMKVNNEEAISEDDGIEEEHIHSEKSTNGAEQLDIVQKTTRSNSRIQAYADDNYGLPVVRQYLNLLLSLIAPENELKHSYSTRIFGLELIQTALEISGDRLQLYPRLFTLISDPIFKSILFIIQNTTKLSLLQATLQLFTTLVVILGNNLQLQIELTLTRIFSILLDDGTANNSSSENKNKPSIIKELLIEQISILWTRSPSFFTSTFINFDCNLDRADVSINFLKALTKLALPESALTTTESVPPICLEGLVSLVDDMFDHM
;
A
#
# COMPACT_ATOMS: atom_id res chain seq x y z
N MET A 1 22.38 -12.99 -25.59
CA MET A 1 22.97 -12.83 -24.26
C MET A 1 22.66 -14.11 -23.51
N SER A 2 23.70 -14.85 -23.14
CA SER A 2 23.73 -16.27 -22.77
C SER A 2 22.67 -16.70 -21.75
N ASP A 3 21.97 -17.80 -22.10
CA ASP A 3 21.13 -18.61 -21.22
C ASP A 3 21.85 -18.91 -19.91
N LYS A 4 21.37 -18.30 -18.83
CA LYS A 4 21.76 -18.65 -17.47
C LYS A 4 20.90 -19.84 -17.03
N GLU A 5 21.29 -21.05 -17.42
CA GLU A 5 20.86 -22.26 -16.72
C GLU A 5 21.42 -22.20 -15.29
N PHE A 6 20.64 -21.64 -14.37
CA PHE A 6 21.04 -21.50 -12.96
C PHE A 6 20.94 -22.81 -12.15
N VAL A 7 20.52 -23.91 -12.77
CA VAL A 7 20.14 -25.12 -12.02
C VAL A 7 20.66 -26.37 -12.73
N THR A 8 21.60 -27.06 -12.09
CA THR A 8 22.11 -28.37 -12.54
C THR A 8 21.14 -29.52 -12.27
N VAL A 9 20.13 -29.28 -11.43
CA VAL A 9 19.08 -30.21 -11.07
C VAL A 9 17.86 -29.92 -11.94
N ASP A 10 17.31 -30.97 -12.53
CA ASP A 10 16.09 -30.89 -13.33
C ASP A 10 14.96 -30.17 -12.56
N PRO A 11 14.34 -29.12 -13.15
CA PRO A 11 13.30 -28.34 -12.47
C PRO A 11 12.08 -29.17 -12.07
N VAL A 12 11.76 -30.27 -12.78
CA VAL A 12 10.70 -31.21 -12.37
C VAL A 12 11.04 -31.87 -11.03
N THR A 13 12.30 -32.28 -10.86
CA THR A 13 12.79 -32.88 -9.61
C THR A 13 12.70 -31.91 -8.43
N ILE A 14 12.94 -30.62 -8.66
CA ILE A 14 12.81 -29.58 -7.61
C ILE A 14 11.36 -29.45 -7.16
N ILE A 15 10.42 -29.36 -8.09
CA ILE A 15 8.99 -29.23 -7.76
C ILE A 15 8.52 -30.48 -7.00
N ILE A 16 8.90 -31.69 -7.45
CA ILE A 16 8.56 -32.94 -6.77
C ILE A 16 9.10 -32.96 -5.34
N LYS A 17 10.35 -32.52 -5.13
CA LYS A 17 10.97 -32.45 -3.80
C LYS A 17 10.20 -31.52 -2.87
N GLU A 18 9.81 -30.34 -3.34
CA GLU A 18 9.01 -29.40 -2.53
C GLU A 18 7.58 -29.94 -2.27
N CYS A 19 6.95 -30.60 -3.24
CA CYS A 19 5.66 -31.29 -3.02
C CYS A 19 5.77 -32.38 -1.95
N ILE A 20 6.85 -33.16 -1.93
CA ILE A 20 7.09 -34.21 -0.92
C ILE A 20 7.31 -33.57 0.45
N ASN A 21 8.15 -32.53 0.53
CA ASN A 21 8.40 -31.80 1.77
C ASN A 21 7.09 -31.29 2.38
N LEU A 22 6.27 -30.63 1.56
CA LEU A 22 5.03 -30.02 2.04
C LEU A 22 3.98 -31.08 2.39
N SER A 23 3.81 -32.12 1.56
CA SER A 23 2.92 -33.26 1.85
C SER A 23 3.32 -34.00 3.14
N THR A 24 4.62 -34.09 3.43
CA THR A 24 5.13 -34.73 4.65
C THR A 24 4.90 -33.84 5.87
N ALA A 25 5.12 -32.53 5.74
CA ALA A 25 4.82 -31.57 6.80
C ALA A 25 3.32 -31.55 7.14
N MET A 26 2.43 -31.54 6.13
CA MET A 26 0.98 -31.61 6.32
C MET A 26 0.55 -32.90 7.01
N ARG A 27 1.08 -34.06 6.60
CA ARG A 27 0.79 -35.35 7.25
C ARG A 27 1.25 -35.38 8.71
N LYS A 28 2.40 -34.80 9.03
CA LYS A 28 2.86 -34.68 10.42
C LYS A 28 1.95 -33.75 11.22
N TYR A 29 1.60 -32.60 10.66
CA TYR A 29 0.75 -31.62 11.34
C TYR A 29 -0.68 -32.12 11.57
N SER A 30 -1.30 -32.74 10.55
CA SER A 30 -2.61 -33.38 10.67
C SER A 30 -2.61 -34.47 11.76
N LYS A 31 -1.53 -35.26 11.88
CA LYS A 31 -1.38 -36.23 12.98
C LYS A 31 -1.30 -35.56 14.36
N PHE A 32 -0.69 -34.39 14.49
CA PHE A 32 -0.65 -33.65 15.76
C PHE A 32 -2.01 -33.07 16.13
N THR A 33 -2.78 -32.56 15.17
CA THR A 33 -4.13 -32.02 15.42
C THR A 33 -5.17 -33.14 15.65
N SER A 34 -5.01 -34.30 15.00
CA SER A 34 -5.90 -35.47 15.14
C SER A 34 -5.64 -36.31 16.40
N GLN A 35 -4.50 -36.11 17.09
CA GLN A 35 -4.13 -36.86 18.29
C GLN A 35 -4.65 -36.23 19.61
N SER A 36 -5.54 -35.25 19.54
CA SER A 36 -6.31 -34.83 20.73
C SER A 36 -7.43 -35.85 21.01
N GLY A 37 -7.06 -36.98 21.60
CA GLY A 37 -8.00 -37.99 22.11
C GLY A 37 -7.57 -39.43 21.89
N VAL A 38 -7.01 -40.06 22.95
CA VAL A 38 -6.87 -41.50 23.25
C VAL A 38 -6.20 -42.44 22.21
N ALA A 39 -6.17 -42.12 20.91
CA ALA A 39 -5.65 -42.96 19.84
C ALA A 39 -4.12 -43.13 19.84
N ALA A 40 -3.39 -42.23 20.51
CA ALA A 40 -1.93 -42.31 20.62
C ALA A 40 -1.44 -43.49 21.50
N LEU A 41 -2.30 -44.06 22.36
CA LEU A 41 -1.91 -45.14 23.28
C LEU A 41 -2.08 -46.55 22.71
N LEU A 42 -2.79 -46.72 21.58
CA LEU A 42 -3.11 -48.06 21.03
C LEU A 42 -2.61 -48.29 19.59
N GLY A 43 -2.03 -47.27 18.93
CA GLY A 43 -1.63 -47.34 17.52
C GLY A 43 -0.11 -47.32 17.29
N GLY A 44 0.66 -48.14 18.01
CA GLY A 44 2.09 -48.31 17.76
C GLY A 44 2.36 -49.35 16.68
N GLY A 45 2.81 -48.92 15.49
CA GLY A 45 3.23 -49.85 14.43
C GLY A 45 3.65 -49.20 13.10
N SER A 46 4.93 -48.83 12.99
CA SER A 46 5.77 -48.92 11.79
C SER A 46 5.18 -48.65 10.38
N GLU A 47 5.34 -47.42 9.87
CA GLU A 47 5.35 -47.13 8.41
C GLU A 47 6.47 -46.12 8.06
N ILE A 48 7.71 -46.38 8.49
CA ILE A 48 8.83 -45.45 8.28
C ILE A 48 9.73 -45.82 7.09
N PHE A 49 9.64 -47.01 6.50
CA PHE A 49 10.46 -47.37 5.33
C PHE A 49 9.77 -48.38 4.39
N SER A 50 9.07 -47.92 3.36
CA SER A 50 8.81 -48.72 2.16
C SER A 50 8.60 -47.82 0.94
N ASN A 51 9.23 -48.20 -0.17
CA ASN A 51 9.23 -47.49 -1.46
C ASN A 51 7.80 -47.18 -1.91
N GLN A 52 7.54 -45.89 -2.13
CA GLN A 52 6.22 -45.29 -2.04
C GLN A 52 5.60 -44.98 -3.41
N ASP A 53 5.84 -45.80 -4.43
CA ASP A 53 5.24 -45.60 -5.76
C ASP A 53 4.00 -46.51 -5.96
N ASP A 54 4.07 -47.79 -5.58
CA ASP A 54 2.93 -48.71 -5.73
C ASP A 54 1.83 -48.49 -4.67
N TYR A 55 2.18 -47.98 -3.49
CA TYR A 55 1.20 -47.68 -2.43
C TYR A 55 0.32 -46.46 -2.77
N LEU A 56 0.80 -45.55 -3.63
CA LEU A 56 0.03 -44.38 -4.05
C LEU A 56 -1.08 -44.73 -5.03
N ALA A 57 -0.83 -45.69 -5.93
CA ALA A 57 -1.85 -46.22 -6.84
C ALA A 57 -2.96 -46.95 -6.06
N HIS A 58 -2.59 -47.75 -5.05
CA HIS A 58 -3.56 -48.41 -4.17
C HIS A 58 -4.30 -47.44 -3.23
N THR A 59 -3.66 -46.36 -2.79
CA THR A 59 -4.33 -45.26 -2.07
C THR A 59 -5.35 -44.54 -2.97
N PHE A 60 -5.11 -44.47 -4.28
CA PHE A 60 -6.00 -43.83 -5.26
C PHE A 60 -7.30 -44.59 -5.52
N ASN A 61 -7.25 -45.92 -5.61
CA ASN A 61 -8.47 -46.73 -5.69
C ASN A 61 -9.33 -46.64 -4.40
N ASN A 62 -8.71 -46.28 -3.27
CA ASN A 62 -9.38 -46.00 -2.00
C ASN A 62 -9.58 -44.49 -1.71
N LEU A 63 -9.21 -43.58 -2.63
CA LEU A 63 -9.39 -42.14 -2.45
C LEU A 63 -10.84 -41.70 -2.70
N ASN A 64 -11.60 -42.46 -3.51
CA ASN A 64 -13.04 -42.24 -3.69
C ASN A 64 -13.89 -42.74 -2.50
N THR A 65 -13.33 -43.51 -1.57
CA THR A 65 -14.08 -44.17 -0.49
C THR A 65 -13.77 -43.64 0.91
N ASN A 66 -12.65 -42.94 1.12
CA ASN A 66 -12.27 -42.36 2.41
C ASN A 66 -12.62 -40.86 2.48
N LYS A 67 -13.75 -40.54 3.12
CA LYS A 67 -14.24 -39.19 3.45
C LYS A 67 -13.33 -38.36 4.39
N HIS A 68 -12.10 -38.82 4.66
CA HIS A 68 -11.21 -38.29 5.70
C HIS A 68 -9.83 -37.81 5.22
N ASN A 69 -9.60 -37.71 3.89
CA ASN A 69 -8.35 -37.15 3.39
C ASN A 69 -8.50 -35.64 3.11
N ASP A 70 -7.63 -34.83 3.71
CA ASP A 70 -7.60 -33.38 3.51
C ASP A 70 -7.52 -33.05 2.00
N PRO A 71 -8.44 -32.24 1.45
CA PRO A 71 -8.51 -31.94 0.01
C PRO A 71 -7.20 -31.34 -0.52
N PHE A 72 -6.46 -30.61 0.32
CA PHE A 72 -5.16 -30.03 -0.01
C PHE A 72 -4.07 -31.09 -0.28
N LEU A 73 -4.05 -32.18 0.49
CA LEU A 73 -3.07 -33.26 0.32
C LEU A 73 -3.32 -34.01 -1.01
N SER A 74 -4.59 -34.17 -1.39
CA SER A 74 -4.95 -34.78 -2.67
C SER A 74 -4.42 -33.99 -3.88
N GLY A 75 -4.40 -32.65 -3.78
CA GLY A 75 -3.83 -31.76 -4.81
C GLY A 75 -2.33 -31.98 -5.05
N PHE A 76 -1.53 -32.14 -3.99
CA PHE A 76 -0.09 -32.43 -4.14
C PHE A 76 0.19 -33.83 -4.68
N ILE A 77 -0.62 -34.82 -4.28
CA ILE A 77 -0.48 -36.18 -4.79
C ILE A 77 -0.79 -36.22 -6.29
N GLN A 78 -1.85 -35.52 -6.72
CA GLN A 78 -2.19 -35.40 -8.13
C GLN A 78 -1.09 -34.70 -8.93
N LEU A 79 -0.59 -33.55 -8.44
CA LEU A 79 0.51 -32.83 -9.10
C LEU A 79 1.76 -33.71 -9.22
N ARG A 80 2.13 -34.44 -8.16
CA ARG A 80 3.27 -35.35 -8.21
C ARG A 80 3.10 -36.48 -9.23
N LEU A 81 1.90 -37.09 -9.33
CA LEU A 81 1.63 -38.14 -10.31
C LEU A 81 1.65 -37.62 -11.75
N MET A 82 1.26 -36.36 -11.97
CA MET A 82 1.39 -35.70 -13.27
C MET A 82 2.86 -35.43 -13.60
N LEU A 83 3.64 -34.92 -12.65
CA LEU A 83 5.05 -34.61 -12.84
C LEU A 83 5.93 -35.86 -13.02
N ASN A 84 5.65 -36.96 -12.31
CA ASN A 84 6.37 -38.24 -12.47
C ASN A 84 6.24 -38.84 -13.88
N LYS A 85 5.20 -38.46 -14.64
CA LYS A 85 4.98 -38.92 -16.01
C LYS A 85 5.71 -38.06 -17.06
N LEU A 86 6.29 -36.93 -16.66
CA LEU A 86 6.83 -35.92 -17.56
C LEU A 86 8.34 -35.77 -17.38
N LYS A 87 9.02 -35.52 -18.50
CA LYS A 87 10.48 -35.31 -18.54
C LYS A 87 10.86 -33.82 -18.60
N ASN A 88 9.98 -32.97 -19.16
CA ASN A 88 10.18 -31.52 -19.31
C ASN A 88 8.90 -30.76 -18.90
N LEU A 89 9.03 -29.48 -18.55
CA LEU A 89 7.94 -28.61 -18.06
C LEU A 89 7.21 -27.83 -19.17
N ASP A 90 7.69 -27.89 -20.42
CA ASP A 90 7.25 -27.00 -21.51
C ASP A 90 5.76 -27.12 -21.89
N ASN A 91 5.16 -28.30 -21.65
CA ASN A 91 3.76 -28.60 -22.02
C ASN A 91 2.77 -28.46 -20.85
N ILE A 92 3.23 -28.05 -19.67
CA ILE A 92 2.35 -27.89 -18.50
C ILE A 92 2.03 -26.41 -18.34
N ASP A 93 0.76 -26.10 -18.07
CA ASP A 93 0.37 -24.77 -17.63
C ASP A 93 1.04 -24.44 -16.28
N SER A 94 1.85 -23.38 -16.27
CA SER A 94 2.54 -22.86 -15.09
C SER A 94 1.59 -22.62 -13.91
N LEU A 95 0.33 -22.24 -14.18
CA LEU A 95 -0.69 -22.04 -13.15
C LEU A 95 -1.04 -23.36 -12.46
N THR A 96 -1.10 -24.47 -13.19
CA THR A 96 -1.42 -25.80 -12.63
C THR A 96 -0.37 -26.27 -11.64
N ILE A 97 0.90 -25.91 -11.88
CA ILE A 97 2.02 -26.24 -10.98
C ILE A 97 1.90 -25.43 -9.68
N LEU A 98 1.59 -24.15 -9.77
CA LEU A 98 1.53 -23.27 -8.61
C LEU A 98 0.25 -23.44 -7.78
N GLN A 99 -0.87 -23.80 -8.41
CA GLN A 99 -2.20 -23.76 -7.79
C GLN A 99 -2.30 -24.48 -6.43
N PRO A 100 -1.73 -25.69 -6.22
CA PRO A 100 -1.76 -26.34 -4.91
C PRO A 100 -1.06 -25.53 -3.80
N PHE A 101 0.06 -24.87 -4.14
CA PHE A 101 0.79 -24.01 -3.21
C PHE A 101 0.03 -22.70 -2.94
N LEU A 102 -0.55 -22.09 -3.99
CA LEU A 102 -1.34 -20.86 -3.85
C LEU A 102 -2.59 -21.06 -3.00
N LEU A 103 -3.25 -22.22 -3.16
CA LEU A 103 -4.43 -22.57 -2.37
C LEU A 103 -4.10 -22.61 -0.88
N ILE A 104 -2.96 -23.21 -0.51
CA ILE A 104 -2.51 -23.23 0.89
C ILE A 104 -2.30 -21.82 1.44
N VAL A 105 -1.62 -20.95 0.70
CA VAL A 105 -1.30 -19.59 1.15
C VAL A 105 -2.57 -18.77 1.39
N SER A 106 -3.62 -19.00 0.60
CA SER A 106 -4.91 -18.29 0.74
C SER A 106 -5.86 -18.88 1.80
N THR A 107 -5.54 -20.03 2.40
CA THR A 107 -6.48 -20.77 3.26
C THR A 107 -6.24 -20.49 4.74
N SER A 108 -7.24 -19.88 5.40
CA SER A 108 -7.16 -19.48 6.81
C SER A 108 -7.06 -20.63 7.82
N SER A 109 -7.44 -21.86 7.47
CA SER A 109 -7.42 -23.03 8.37
C SER A 109 -6.06 -23.72 8.45
N ILE A 110 -5.04 -23.21 7.74
CA ILE A 110 -3.72 -23.83 7.68
C ILE A 110 -2.76 -23.09 8.60
N SER A 111 -1.95 -23.85 9.33
CA SER A 111 -0.90 -23.33 10.21
C SER A 111 0.08 -22.39 9.50
N GLY A 112 0.46 -21.30 10.16
CA GLY A 112 1.56 -20.43 9.73
C GLY A 112 2.86 -21.17 9.40
N TYR A 113 3.17 -22.30 10.07
CA TYR A 113 4.35 -23.11 9.73
C TYR A 113 4.24 -23.71 8.31
N ILE A 114 3.11 -24.33 7.97
CA ILE A 114 2.89 -24.94 6.64
C ILE A 114 2.86 -23.84 5.57
N THR A 115 2.19 -22.72 5.86
CA THR A 115 2.18 -21.54 4.99
C THR A 115 3.59 -21.03 4.73
N SER A 116 4.46 -20.99 5.75
CA SER A 116 5.86 -20.58 5.60
C SER A 116 6.66 -21.49 4.66
N LEU A 117 6.43 -22.82 4.70
CA LEU A 117 7.07 -23.78 3.79
C LEU A 117 6.55 -23.61 2.35
N ALA A 118 5.26 -23.32 2.20
CA ALA A 118 4.67 -23.04 0.87
C ALA A 118 5.29 -21.77 0.27
N LEU A 119 5.45 -20.72 1.06
CA LEU A 119 6.11 -19.47 0.64
C LEU A 119 7.58 -19.69 0.27
N ASP A 120 8.34 -20.48 1.03
CA ASP A 120 9.73 -20.82 0.68
C ASP A 120 9.81 -21.60 -0.63
N SER A 121 8.85 -22.48 -0.89
CA SER A 121 8.76 -23.24 -2.14
C SER A 121 8.46 -22.30 -3.32
N LEU A 122 7.49 -21.40 -3.17
CA LEU A 122 7.17 -20.38 -4.17
C LEU A 122 8.37 -19.47 -4.44
N GLN A 123 9.04 -18.98 -3.39
CA GLN A 123 10.23 -18.14 -3.52
C GLN A 123 11.33 -18.85 -4.30
N LYS A 124 11.57 -20.14 -4.06
CA LYS A 124 12.52 -20.95 -4.84
C LYS A 124 12.10 -21.04 -6.31
N PHE A 125 10.82 -21.26 -6.60
CA PHE A 125 10.35 -21.38 -7.98
C PHE A 125 10.60 -20.12 -8.81
N PHE A 126 10.39 -18.93 -8.23
CA PHE A 126 10.69 -17.66 -8.89
C PHE A 126 12.18 -17.34 -8.93
N THR A 127 12.92 -17.57 -7.85
CA THR A 127 14.37 -17.27 -7.80
C THR A 127 15.17 -18.13 -8.78
N LEU A 128 14.75 -19.38 -8.98
CA LEU A 128 15.37 -20.31 -9.92
C LEU A 128 14.84 -20.18 -11.35
N ASN A 129 13.94 -19.21 -11.62
CA ASN A 129 13.28 -19.01 -12.93
C ASN A 129 12.68 -20.30 -13.51
N ILE A 130 12.08 -21.14 -12.66
CA ILE A 130 11.38 -22.36 -13.12
C ILE A 130 10.20 -21.98 -14.03
N ILE A 131 9.55 -20.86 -13.73
CA ILE A 131 8.52 -20.25 -14.56
C ILE A 131 9.17 -19.12 -15.34
N ASN A 132 9.26 -19.29 -16.65
CA ASN A 132 9.91 -18.37 -17.57
C ASN A 132 8.92 -17.88 -18.64
N GLU A 133 9.33 -16.91 -19.46
CA GLU A 133 8.52 -16.37 -20.57
C GLU A 133 8.16 -17.43 -21.63
N SER A 134 8.91 -18.53 -21.71
CA SER A 134 8.61 -19.65 -22.61
C SER A 134 7.53 -20.62 -22.07
N SER A 135 7.15 -20.51 -20.80
CA SER A 135 6.16 -21.40 -20.19
C SER A 135 4.72 -20.99 -20.51
N GLN A 136 3.83 -21.96 -20.69
CA GLN A 136 2.43 -21.68 -21.01
C GLN A 136 1.75 -20.95 -19.84
N ASN A 137 1.03 -19.87 -20.16
CA ASN A 137 0.22 -19.10 -19.20
C ASN A 137 1.02 -18.56 -17.98
N TYR A 138 2.29 -18.20 -18.20
CA TYR A 138 3.14 -17.58 -17.18
C TYR A 138 2.55 -16.28 -16.60
N ILE A 139 1.82 -15.49 -17.42
CA ILE A 139 1.14 -14.26 -16.97
C ILE A 139 0.06 -14.58 -15.93
N GLY A 140 -0.79 -15.58 -16.23
CA GLY A 140 -1.82 -16.04 -15.31
C GLY A 140 -1.23 -16.60 -14.00
N ALA A 141 -0.11 -17.33 -14.09
CA ALA A 141 0.62 -17.84 -12.94
C ALA A 141 1.11 -16.71 -12.02
N HIS A 142 1.81 -15.70 -12.56
CA HIS A 142 2.29 -14.56 -11.76
C HIS A 142 1.14 -13.75 -11.15
N ARG A 143 0.08 -13.47 -11.93
CA ARG A 143 -1.12 -12.77 -11.44
C ARG A 143 -1.81 -13.53 -10.30
N ALA A 144 -1.97 -14.84 -10.45
CA ALA A 144 -2.56 -15.69 -9.43
C ALA A 144 -1.70 -15.73 -8.16
N THR A 145 -0.38 -15.78 -8.30
CA THR A 145 0.54 -15.73 -7.15
C THR A 145 0.41 -14.44 -6.37
N VAL A 146 0.47 -13.29 -7.03
CA VAL A 146 0.35 -11.99 -6.35
C VAL A 146 -1.02 -11.85 -5.68
N ASN A 147 -2.09 -12.32 -6.32
CA ASN A 147 -3.43 -12.32 -5.73
C ASN A 147 -3.53 -13.23 -4.48
N ALA A 148 -2.92 -14.42 -4.52
CA ALA A 148 -2.89 -15.31 -3.35
C ALA A 148 -2.05 -14.74 -2.20
N LEU A 149 -0.94 -14.04 -2.51
CA LEU A 149 -0.08 -13.40 -1.53
C LEU A 149 -0.76 -12.19 -0.85
N THR A 150 -1.46 -11.36 -1.61
CA THR A 150 -2.21 -10.21 -1.07
C THR A 150 -3.36 -10.64 -0.15
N HIS A 151 -3.98 -11.78 -0.44
CA HIS A 151 -5.07 -12.36 0.36
C HIS A 151 -4.59 -13.50 1.27
N CYS A 152 -3.30 -13.52 1.64
CA CYS A 152 -2.73 -14.58 2.47
C CYS A 152 -3.42 -14.63 3.85
N ARG A 153 -3.93 -15.80 4.22
CA ARG A 153 -4.57 -16.03 5.52
C ARG A 153 -4.06 -17.34 6.10
N PHE A 154 -3.86 -17.38 7.41
CA PHE A 154 -3.41 -18.58 8.10
C PHE A 154 -3.88 -18.59 9.56
N GLU A 155 -3.86 -19.78 10.16
CA GLU A 155 -4.22 -20.00 11.56
C GLU A 155 -3.17 -19.37 12.47
N GLY A 156 -3.62 -18.50 13.37
CA GLY A 156 -2.73 -17.75 14.25
C GLY A 156 -2.12 -18.60 15.33
N SER A 157 -0.82 -18.37 15.55
CA SER A 157 -0.02 -19.15 16.48
C SER A 157 0.59 -18.23 17.54
N GLN A 158 1.77 -17.69 17.27
CA GLN A 158 2.44 -16.67 18.06
C GLN A 158 2.71 -15.46 17.17
N GLN A 159 2.61 -14.26 17.72
CA GLN A 159 2.79 -13.02 16.95
C GLN A 159 4.14 -12.96 16.21
N LEU A 160 5.23 -13.42 16.83
CA LEU A 160 6.56 -13.43 16.19
C LEU A 160 6.65 -14.42 15.02
N SER A 161 6.06 -15.60 15.15
CA SER A 161 6.03 -16.58 14.05
C SER A 161 5.12 -16.10 12.94
N ASP A 162 3.96 -15.54 13.28
CA ASP A 162 3.00 -15.02 12.31
C ASP A 162 3.60 -13.83 11.52
N ASP A 163 4.31 -12.92 12.20
CA ASP A 163 5.03 -11.82 11.57
C ASP A 163 6.18 -12.32 10.67
N SER A 164 6.84 -13.43 11.02
CA SER A 164 7.86 -14.04 10.17
C SER A 164 7.29 -14.58 8.85
N VAL A 165 6.06 -15.11 8.87
CA VAL A 165 5.34 -15.55 7.66
C VAL A 165 5.00 -14.34 6.79
N LEU A 166 4.44 -13.29 7.39
CA LEU A 166 4.10 -12.05 6.67
C LEU A 166 5.35 -11.37 6.09
N LEU A 167 6.49 -11.43 6.77
CA LEU A 167 7.76 -10.93 6.25
C LEU A 167 8.17 -11.65 4.96
N LYS A 168 8.00 -12.98 4.91
CA LYS A 168 8.24 -13.76 3.68
C LYS A 168 7.26 -13.37 2.57
N VAL A 169 5.99 -13.11 2.89
CA VAL A 169 5.00 -12.60 1.91
C VAL A 169 5.46 -11.27 1.32
N VAL A 170 5.86 -10.31 2.16
CA VAL A 170 6.33 -8.99 1.72
C VAL A 170 7.56 -9.11 0.80
N PHE A 171 8.54 -9.94 1.15
CA PHE A 171 9.72 -10.15 0.30
C PHE A 171 9.39 -10.85 -1.02
N LEU A 172 8.45 -11.80 -1.02
CA LEU A 172 8.04 -12.46 -2.24
C LEU A 172 7.26 -11.52 -3.16
N LEU A 173 6.36 -10.70 -2.61
CA LEU A 173 5.67 -9.63 -3.35
C LEU A 173 6.67 -8.66 -3.97
N ARG A 174 7.65 -8.20 -3.20
CA ARG A 174 8.74 -7.35 -3.70
C ARG A 174 9.47 -7.99 -4.87
N SER A 175 9.93 -9.23 -4.69
CA SER A 175 10.69 -9.96 -5.71
C SER A 175 9.92 -10.05 -7.03
N ILE A 176 8.61 -10.30 -6.98
CA ILE A 176 7.76 -10.40 -8.16
C ILE A 176 7.56 -9.02 -8.82
N VAL A 177 7.32 -7.96 -8.04
CA VAL A 177 7.10 -6.60 -8.59
C VAL A 177 8.38 -6.00 -9.18
N ASP A 178 9.54 -6.24 -8.55
CA ASP A 178 10.85 -5.76 -9.04
C ASP A 178 11.32 -6.53 -10.29
N SER A 179 10.80 -7.74 -10.50
CA SER A 179 11.10 -8.57 -11.68
C SER A 179 10.52 -7.99 -12.99
N PRO A 180 11.00 -8.42 -14.17
CA PRO A 180 10.39 -8.02 -15.45
C PRO A 180 8.91 -8.43 -15.57
N TYR A 181 8.48 -9.46 -14.82
CA TYR A 181 7.09 -9.89 -14.78
C TYR A 181 6.18 -8.92 -14.02
N GLY A 182 6.73 -8.00 -13.24
CA GLY A 182 5.98 -6.95 -12.56
C GLY A 182 5.20 -6.10 -13.54
N ASP A 183 5.76 -5.80 -14.72
CA ASP A 183 5.15 -4.94 -15.74
C ASP A 183 3.89 -5.56 -16.39
N LEU A 184 3.71 -6.88 -16.23
CA LEU A 184 2.60 -7.69 -16.78
C LEU A 184 1.39 -7.83 -15.84
N LEU A 185 1.51 -7.29 -14.63
CA LEU A 185 0.44 -7.32 -13.62
C LEU A 185 -0.69 -6.34 -14.00
N SER A 186 -1.93 -6.68 -13.65
CA SER A 186 -3.10 -5.84 -13.96
C SER A 186 -3.26 -4.69 -12.96
N ASN A 187 -4.10 -3.71 -13.31
CA ASN A 187 -4.37 -2.56 -12.46
C ASN A 187 -4.89 -2.97 -11.06
N SER A 188 -5.87 -3.87 -11.00
CA SER A 188 -6.46 -4.33 -9.74
C SER A 188 -5.43 -5.00 -8.83
N ILE A 189 -4.57 -5.85 -9.42
CA ILE A 189 -3.60 -6.65 -8.65
C ILE A 189 -2.53 -5.75 -8.03
N ILE A 190 -1.99 -4.77 -8.78
CA ILE A 190 -1.03 -3.83 -8.21
C ILE A 190 -1.66 -2.96 -7.14
N TYR A 191 -2.92 -2.51 -7.32
CA TYR A 191 -3.61 -1.74 -6.31
C TYR A 191 -3.82 -2.54 -5.01
N ASP A 192 -4.17 -3.82 -5.11
CA ASP A 192 -4.25 -4.70 -3.94
C ASP A 192 -2.88 -4.89 -3.26
N VAL A 193 -1.78 -5.00 -4.03
CA VAL A 193 -0.41 -5.04 -3.47
C VAL A 193 -0.07 -3.75 -2.72
N LEU A 194 -0.40 -2.60 -3.28
CA LEU A 194 -0.19 -1.31 -2.64
C LEU A 194 -0.99 -1.23 -1.33
N GLN A 195 -2.27 -1.64 -1.36
CA GLN A 195 -3.14 -1.63 -0.19
C GLN A 195 -2.61 -2.55 0.93
N THR A 196 -2.18 -3.76 0.59
CA THR A 196 -1.70 -4.72 1.59
C THR A 196 -0.38 -4.27 2.22
N ILE A 197 0.61 -3.90 1.41
CA ILE A 197 1.92 -3.48 1.91
C ILE A 197 1.79 -2.18 2.71
N LEU A 198 0.94 -1.24 2.29
CA LEU A 198 0.71 0.01 3.01
C LEU A 198 0.00 -0.25 4.35
N SER A 199 -0.99 -1.15 4.36
CA SER A 199 -1.68 -1.53 5.60
C SER A 199 -0.72 -2.18 6.61
N LEU A 200 0.22 -3.02 6.15
CA LEU A 200 1.25 -3.63 6.99
C LEU A 200 2.26 -2.61 7.51
N ALA A 201 2.68 -1.67 6.65
CA ALA A 201 3.62 -0.61 7.03
C ALA A 201 3.03 0.35 8.08
N CYS A 202 1.72 0.60 8.03
CA CYS A 202 1.04 1.55 8.91
C CYS A 202 0.44 0.93 10.17
N ASN A 203 0.43 -0.40 10.31
CA ASN A 203 -0.18 -1.07 11.46
C ASN A 203 0.79 -1.20 12.65
N ASN A 204 0.59 -0.37 13.68
CA ASN A 204 1.39 -0.39 14.91
C ASN A 204 1.30 -1.69 15.73
N ARG A 205 0.31 -2.56 15.46
CA ARG A 205 0.14 -3.84 16.16
C ARG A 205 1.16 -4.90 15.70
N ARG A 206 1.82 -4.71 14.56
CA ARG A 206 2.82 -5.64 14.01
C ARG A 206 4.23 -5.29 14.48
N SER A 207 5.15 -6.25 14.43
CA SER A 207 6.55 -6.04 14.79
C SER A 207 7.22 -4.94 13.95
N GLU A 208 8.18 -4.25 14.58
CA GLU A 208 8.90 -3.15 13.92
C GLU A 208 9.70 -3.61 12.71
N VAL A 209 10.24 -4.83 12.78
CA VAL A 209 10.99 -5.44 11.67
C VAL A 209 10.08 -5.62 10.45
N LEU A 210 8.85 -6.12 10.65
CA LEU A 210 7.89 -6.28 9.55
C LEU A 210 7.46 -4.93 9.00
N ARG A 211 7.18 -3.94 9.85
CA ARG A 211 6.81 -2.59 9.42
C ARG A 211 7.92 -1.94 8.60
N ASN A 212 9.17 -1.97 9.08
CA ASN A 212 10.31 -1.39 8.37
C ASN A 212 10.59 -2.12 7.04
N ALA A 213 10.42 -3.44 7.01
CA ALA A 213 10.54 -4.21 5.77
C ALA A 213 9.41 -3.87 4.77
N ALA A 214 8.18 -3.69 5.24
CA ALA A 214 7.05 -3.26 4.43
C ALA A 214 7.24 -1.82 3.92
N GLN A 215 7.75 -0.91 4.76
CA GLN A 215 8.09 0.47 4.35
C GLN A 215 9.15 0.49 3.26
N SER A 216 10.28 -0.22 3.45
CA SER A 216 11.33 -0.34 2.45
C SER A 216 10.83 -0.96 1.15
N THR A 217 9.94 -1.95 1.24
CA THR A 217 9.32 -2.58 0.07
C THR A 217 8.37 -1.63 -0.64
N MET A 218 7.54 -0.88 0.08
CA MET A 218 6.64 0.11 -0.49
C MET A 218 7.40 1.19 -1.26
N ILE A 219 8.52 1.70 -0.73
CA ILE A 219 9.39 2.66 -1.44
C ILE A 219 9.88 2.05 -2.77
N ALA A 220 10.34 0.79 -2.77
CA ALA A 220 10.78 0.11 -3.99
C ALA A 220 9.64 -0.06 -5.01
N VAL A 221 8.44 -0.45 -4.56
CA VAL A 221 7.25 -0.57 -5.41
C VAL A 221 6.85 0.78 -6.00
N THR A 222 6.87 1.85 -5.20
CA THR A 222 6.64 3.23 -5.67
C THR A 222 7.64 3.61 -6.75
N VAL A 223 8.93 3.30 -6.54
CA VAL A 223 9.98 3.57 -7.53
C VAL A 223 9.67 2.87 -8.86
N LYS A 224 9.30 1.59 -8.83
CA LYS A 224 8.98 0.80 -10.03
C LYS A 224 7.75 1.35 -10.75
N ILE A 225 6.66 1.65 -10.01
CA ILE A 225 5.41 2.18 -10.59
C ILE A 225 5.63 3.53 -11.25
N PHE A 226 6.28 4.47 -10.57
CA PHE A 226 6.53 5.81 -11.13
C PHE A 226 7.63 5.82 -12.19
N SER A 227 8.57 4.88 -12.17
CA SER A 227 9.53 4.69 -13.27
C SER A 227 8.83 4.25 -14.55
N LYS A 228 7.80 3.40 -14.46
CA LYS A 228 6.99 3.00 -15.62
C LYS A 228 6.21 4.17 -16.23
N LEU A 229 5.90 5.22 -15.46
CA LEU A 229 5.28 6.44 -15.99
C LEU A 229 6.14 7.14 -17.06
N LYS A 230 7.47 6.91 -17.06
CA LYS A 230 8.36 7.39 -18.13
C LYS A 230 8.16 6.66 -19.46
N THR A 231 7.64 5.43 -19.42
CA THR A 231 7.43 4.57 -20.59
C THR A 231 5.99 4.58 -21.10
N ILE A 232 5.03 5.03 -20.28
CA ILE A 232 3.64 5.17 -20.69
C ILE A 232 3.54 6.41 -21.58
N GLU A 233 2.84 6.30 -22.72
CA GLU A 233 2.60 7.43 -23.60
C GLU A 233 1.54 8.36 -22.99
N PRO A 234 1.73 9.68 -23.04
CA PRO A 234 0.76 10.64 -22.52
C PRO A 234 -0.54 10.56 -23.34
N VAL A 235 -1.62 10.15 -22.68
CA VAL A 235 -2.96 10.17 -23.29
C VAL A 235 -3.33 11.63 -23.56
N ASN A 236 -3.62 11.89 -24.84
CA ASN A 236 -3.95 13.19 -25.46
C ASN A 236 -4.49 14.30 -24.54
N VAL A 237 -3.90 15.47 -24.71
CA VAL A 237 -4.07 16.78 -24.04
C VAL A 237 -5.50 17.38 -24.15
N ASN A 238 -6.49 16.69 -24.74
CA ASN A 238 -7.78 17.28 -25.12
C ASN A 238 -8.97 16.97 -24.19
N GLN A 239 -8.73 16.55 -22.95
CA GLN A 239 -9.81 16.51 -21.95
C GLN A 239 -9.72 17.73 -21.06
N ILE A 240 -10.50 18.76 -21.42
CA ILE A 240 -10.92 19.82 -20.51
C ILE A 240 -11.55 19.12 -19.30
N TYR A 241 -10.85 19.15 -18.17
CA TYR A 241 -11.30 18.48 -16.95
C TYR A 241 -12.07 19.48 -16.08
N ILE A 242 -13.31 19.14 -15.79
CA ILE A 242 -14.12 19.75 -14.73
C ILE A 242 -13.84 18.95 -13.45
N ASN A 243 -13.49 19.67 -12.39
CA ASN A 243 -13.05 19.13 -11.12
C ASN A 243 -14.23 18.65 -10.25
N ASP A 244 -14.94 17.60 -10.71
CA ASP A 244 -16.17 17.09 -10.06
C ASP A 244 -15.97 15.81 -9.22
N GLU A 245 -14.74 15.28 -9.11
CA GLU A 245 -14.50 14.07 -8.30
C GLU A 245 -14.16 14.43 -6.85
N SER A 246 -14.97 13.95 -5.91
CA SER A 246 -14.67 13.92 -4.48
C SER A 246 -13.39 13.12 -4.24
N TYR A 247 -12.29 13.81 -3.94
CA TYR A 247 -10.94 13.25 -3.77
C TYR A 247 -10.74 12.29 -2.57
N THR A 248 -11.81 11.90 -1.87
CA THR A 248 -11.76 11.24 -0.55
C THR A 248 -12.32 9.83 -0.49
N ASN A 249 -12.63 9.19 -1.63
CA ASN A 249 -13.27 7.86 -1.63
C ASN A 249 -12.30 6.69 -1.42
N ASP A 250 -11.00 6.85 -1.71
CA ASP A 250 -10.00 5.80 -1.51
C ASP A 250 -9.44 5.86 -0.08
N VAL A 251 -9.94 4.98 0.79
CA VAL A 251 -9.50 4.85 2.19
C VAL A 251 -8.62 3.62 2.34
N LEU A 252 -7.53 3.76 3.10
CA LEU A 252 -6.69 2.63 3.47
C LEU A 252 -7.53 1.59 4.22
N LYS A 253 -7.62 0.38 3.66
CA LYS A 253 -8.33 -0.76 4.25
C LYS A 253 -7.58 -1.23 5.50
N ALA A 254 -8.34 -1.71 6.47
CA ALA A 254 -7.76 -2.34 7.65
C ALA A 254 -6.90 -3.55 7.25
N ASP A 255 -5.83 -3.77 8.00
CA ASP A 255 -4.96 -4.95 7.89
C ASP A 255 -5.81 -6.22 8.08
N THR A 256 -6.05 -6.93 6.99
CA THR A 256 -6.86 -8.16 6.92
C THR A 256 -6.02 -9.37 6.50
N ILE A 257 -4.69 -9.20 6.42
CA ILE A 257 -3.75 -10.26 6.02
C ILE A 257 -3.21 -10.98 7.26
N GLY A 258 -3.01 -12.29 7.13
CA GLY A 258 -2.57 -13.17 8.22
C GLY A 258 -3.72 -13.74 9.03
N THR A 259 -3.71 -13.52 10.34
CA THR A 259 -4.60 -14.19 11.29
C THR A 259 -5.87 -13.38 11.51
N ASN A 260 -7.03 -14.04 11.57
CA ASN A 260 -8.29 -13.39 11.96
C ASN A 260 -8.19 -12.99 13.44
N VAL A 261 -7.65 -11.82 13.74
CA VAL A 261 -7.80 -11.22 15.07
C VAL A 261 -9.15 -10.50 15.05
N GLU A 262 -10.19 -11.15 15.58
CA GLU A 262 -11.42 -10.46 15.94
C GLU A 262 -11.04 -9.22 16.76
N SER A 263 -11.47 -8.06 16.27
CA SER A 263 -11.43 -6.80 16.98
C SER A 263 -12.24 -6.92 18.26
N LYS A 264 -11.57 -7.22 19.37
CA LYS A 264 -12.07 -6.86 20.70
C LYS A 264 -11.96 -5.34 20.82
N GLU A 265 -13.08 -4.67 20.53
CA GLU A 265 -13.30 -3.27 20.82
C GLU A 265 -13.21 -3.07 22.34
N GLU A 266 -12.29 -2.20 22.77
CA GLU A 266 -12.36 -1.55 24.07
C GLU A 266 -13.16 -0.25 23.88
N GLY A 267 -14.20 -0.05 24.70
CA GLY A 267 -14.79 1.27 24.95
C GLY A 267 -16.16 1.52 24.32
N SER A 268 -17.18 1.00 24.99
CA SER A 268 -18.59 1.43 24.88
C SER A 268 -18.72 2.96 24.96
N GLN A 269 -19.43 3.58 24.02
CA GLN A 269 -20.08 4.86 24.25
C GLN A 269 -21.60 4.69 24.16
N GLU A 270 -22.21 4.94 25.30
CA GLU A 270 -23.63 5.01 25.56
C GLU A 270 -24.23 6.21 24.81
N ASP A 271 -25.27 5.96 24.02
CA ASP A 271 -26.22 7.00 23.62
C ASP A 271 -27.10 7.40 24.81
N PRO A 272 -27.32 8.71 25.09
CA PRO A 272 -28.25 9.12 26.13
C PRO A 272 -29.71 9.09 25.64
N ILE A 273 -30.48 8.20 26.28
CA ILE A 273 -31.86 8.32 26.80
C ILE A 273 -32.83 9.30 26.09
N GLY A 274 -33.95 8.74 25.62
CA GLY A 274 -35.12 9.49 25.16
C GLY A 274 -36.44 8.71 25.08
N MET A 275 -36.84 8.06 26.18
CA MET A 275 -38.24 7.81 26.61
C MET A 275 -38.99 6.52 26.18
N LYS A 276 -39.42 5.82 27.24
CA LYS A 276 -40.22 4.59 27.41
C LYS A 276 -41.60 4.63 26.70
N VAL A 277 -42.18 3.46 26.40
CA VAL A 277 -43.18 2.76 27.24
C VAL A 277 -43.54 1.38 26.65
N ASN A 278 -43.63 0.43 27.59
CA ASN A 278 -43.90 -1.00 27.57
C ASN A 278 -45.15 -1.50 26.79
N ASN A 279 -45.15 -2.77 26.36
CA ASN A 279 -45.85 -3.88 27.06
C ASN A 279 -45.78 -5.21 26.27
N GLU A 280 -45.10 -6.17 26.88
CA GLU A 280 -45.44 -7.58 27.16
C GLU A 280 -46.47 -8.39 26.31
N GLU A 281 -46.00 -9.61 25.99
CA GLU A 281 -46.67 -10.92 26.14
C GLU A 281 -47.49 -11.57 24.99
N ALA A 282 -46.88 -12.64 24.45
CA ALA A 282 -47.32 -14.05 24.56
C ALA A 282 -48.29 -14.71 23.53
N ILE A 283 -47.72 -15.73 22.85
CA ILE A 283 -48.19 -17.15 22.75
C ILE A 283 -49.22 -17.55 21.65
N SER A 284 -48.65 -18.23 20.64
CA SER A 284 -48.97 -19.53 20.01
C SER A 284 -50.31 -19.90 19.33
N GLU A 285 -50.11 -20.55 18.16
CA GLU A 285 -50.75 -21.79 17.65
C GLU A 285 -52.04 -21.75 16.80
N ASP A 286 -51.82 -22.06 15.50
CA ASP A 286 -52.38 -23.20 14.74
C ASP A 286 -53.51 -23.00 13.69
N ASP A 287 -53.22 -23.63 12.54
CA ASP A 287 -53.86 -23.99 11.26
C ASP A 287 -55.28 -23.55 10.80
N GLY A 288 -55.38 -23.28 9.48
CA GLY A 288 -56.40 -23.97 8.64
C GLY A 288 -57.45 -23.18 7.82
N ILE A 289 -57.03 -22.45 6.78
CA ILE A 289 -57.59 -22.29 5.39
C ILE A 289 -59.11 -22.04 5.16
N GLU A 290 -59.47 -20.91 4.50
CA GLU A 290 -60.19 -20.80 3.18
C GLU A 290 -60.46 -19.32 2.77
N GLU A 291 -60.24 -19.00 1.48
CA GLU A 291 -60.32 -17.69 0.77
C GLU A 291 -61.80 -17.21 0.57
N GLU A 292 -62.20 -15.95 0.30
CA GLU A 292 -61.76 -14.93 -0.68
C GLU A 292 -62.29 -13.48 -0.35
N HIS A 293 -61.50 -12.45 -0.75
CA HIS A 293 -61.88 -11.12 -1.32
C HIS A 293 -62.57 -10.04 -0.42
N ILE A 294 -62.18 -8.73 -0.30
CA ILE A 294 -61.66 -7.69 -1.21
C ILE A 294 -61.00 -6.48 -0.46
N HIS A 295 -59.99 -5.86 -1.11
CA HIS A 295 -59.45 -4.46 -1.06
C HIS A 295 -58.36 -4.00 -0.05
N SER A 296 -57.19 -3.71 -0.67
CA SER A 296 -56.32 -2.53 -0.53
C SER A 296 -55.05 -2.64 0.35
N GLU A 297 -53.93 -2.80 -0.37
CA GLU A 297 -52.51 -2.51 -0.03
C GLU A 297 -51.57 -3.62 0.48
N LYS A 298 -50.53 -3.83 -0.34
CA LYS A 298 -49.17 -4.40 -0.13
C LYS A 298 -48.90 -5.92 -0.33
N SER A 299 -48.03 -6.17 -1.33
CA SER A 299 -46.98 -7.21 -1.45
C SER A 299 -47.43 -8.69 -1.52
N THR A 300 -47.18 -9.47 -2.58
CA THR A 300 -45.87 -10.07 -2.95
C THR A 300 -46.03 -11.00 -4.18
N ASN A 301 -44.90 -11.41 -4.76
CA ASN A 301 -44.67 -12.50 -5.73
C ASN A 301 -44.67 -12.14 -7.22
N GLY A 302 -43.54 -11.53 -7.61
CA GLY A 302 -43.03 -11.50 -8.97
C GLY A 302 -41.51 -11.32 -8.97
N ALA A 303 -40.78 -12.12 -8.17
CA ALA A 303 -39.32 -12.02 -8.11
C ALA A 303 -38.57 -13.32 -7.76
N GLU A 304 -39.22 -14.49 -7.69
CA GLU A 304 -38.52 -15.75 -7.42
C GLU A 304 -37.87 -16.40 -8.66
N GLN A 305 -37.61 -15.62 -9.71
CA GLN A 305 -36.89 -16.11 -10.90
C GLN A 305 -35.76 -15.18 -11.38
N LEU A 306 -35.25 -14.32 -10.48
CA LEU A 306 -34.08 -13.48 -10.75
C LEU A 306 -32.92 -13.64 -9.74
N ASP A 307 -33.08 -14.44 -8.68
CA ASP A 307 -32.02 -14.66 -7.66
C ASP A 307 -31.16 -15.92 -7.88
N ILE A 308 -31.43 -16.70 -8.93
CA ILE A 308 -30.55 -17.80 -9.35
C ILE A 308 -29.49 -17.31 -10.36
N VAL A 309 -29.66 -16.12 -10.96
CA VAL A 309 -28.71 -15.56 -11.95
C VAL A 309 -27.67 -14.63 -11.30
N GLN A 310 -27.92 -14.09 -10.11
CA GLN A 310 -26.93 -13.23 -9.43
C GLN A 310 -25.92 -13.97 -8.53
N LYS A 311 -26.20 -15.23 -8.12
CA LYS A 311 -25.22 -16.06 -7.40
C LYS A 311 -24.18 -16.74 -8.31
N THR A 312 -24.48 -16.92 -9.59
CA THR A 312 -23.51 -17.41 -10.59
C THR A 312 -22.56 -16.32 -11.09
N THR A 313 -22.89 -15.04 -10.92
CA THR A 313 -22.07 -13.93 -11.44
C THR A 313 -20.91 -13.53 -10.51
N ARG A 314 -20.89 -13.98 -9.24
CA ARG A 314 -19.71 -13.82 -8.35
C ARG A 314 -18.58 -14.80 -8.65
N SER A 315 -18.84 -15.87 -9.40
CA SER A 315 -17.81 -16.84 -9.79
C SER A 315 -17.05 -16.43 -11.06
N ASN A 316 -17.61 -15.53 -11.87
CA ASN A 316 -16.99 -15.06 -13.11
C ASN A 316 -16.07 -13.83 -12.93
N SER A 317 -16.11 -13.11 -11.81
CA SER A 317 -15.21 -11.98 -11.56
C SER A 317 -13.75 -12.38 -11.33
N ARG A 318 -13.50 -13.61 -10.86
CA ARG A 318 -12.13 -14.13 -10.67
C ARG A 318 -11.45 -14.52 -11.97
N ILE A 319 -12.21 -14.91 -12.99
CA ILE A 319 -11.67 -15.28 -14.31
C ILE A 319 -11.36 -14.02 -15.14
N GLN A 320 -12.10 -12.93 -14.94
CA GLN A 320 -11.89 -11.66 -15.64
C GLN A 320 -10.58 -10.95 -15.27
N ALA A 321 -10.08 -11.10 -14.04
CA ALA A 321 -8.82 -10.46 -13.57
C ALA A 321 -7.56 -10.94 -14.34
N TYR A 322 -7.66 -12.07 -15.05
CA TYR A 322 -6.59 -12.61 -15.88
C TYR A 322 -6.59 -12.06 -17.32
N ALA A 323 -7.64 -11.33 -17.71
CA ALA A 323 -7.79 -10.73 -19.04
C ALA A 323 -7.56 -9.20 -19.06
N ASP A 324 -7.34 -8.58 -17.90
CA ASP A 324 -7.08 -7.13 -17.82
C ASP A 324 -5.74 -6.75 -18.46
N ASP A 325 -5.72 -5.60 -19.12
CA ASP A 325 -4.51 -4.96 -19.63
C ASP A 325 -3.49 -4.70 -18.49
N ASN A 326 -2.22 -4.61 -18.87
CA ASN A 326 -1.13 -4.30 -17.96
C ASN A 326 -1.39 -2.99 -17.20
N TYR A 327 -0.88 -2.90 -15.96
CA TYR A 327 -1.12 -1.73 -15.14
C TYR A 327 -0.57 -0.45 -15.78
N GLY A 328 -1.33 0.65 -15.64
CA GLY A 328 -1.05 1.92 -16.28
C GLY A 328 -1.44 3.13 -15.42
N LEU A 329 -1.80 4.23 -16.08
CA LEU A 329 -2.15 5.50 -15.43
C LEU A 329 -3.26 5.42 -14.35
N PRO A 330 -4.30 4.56 -14.47
CA PRO A 330 -5.34 4.45 -13.46
C PRO A 330 -4.82 4.08 -12.06
N VAL A 331 -3.87 3.15 -11.97
CA VAL A 331 -3.27 2.73 -10.68
C VAL A 331 -2.45 3.85 -10.07
N VAL A 332 -1.67 4.57 -10.87
CA VAL A 332 -0.89 5.71 -10.38
C VAL A 332 -1.80 6.76 -9.76
N ARG A 333 -2.95 7.02 -10.40
CA ARG A 333 -3.97 7.94 -9.88
C ARG A 333 -4.57 7.44 -8.57
N GLN A 334 -5.04 6.19 -8.52
CA GLN A 334 -5.61 5.59 -7.31
C GLN A 334 -4.60 5.56 -6.17
N TYR A 335 -3.33 5.29 -6.48
CA TYR A 335 -2.26 5.30 -5.50
C TYR A 335 -2.00 6.71 -4.94
N LEU A 336 -1.95 7.74 -5.78
CA LEU A 336 -1.83 9.12 -5.31
C LEU A 336 -3.04 9.56 -4.47
N ASN A 337 -4.25 9.14 -4.83
CA ASN A 337 -5.45 9.39 -4.02
C ASN A 337 -5.37 8.69 -2.65
N LEU A 338 -4.88 7.44 -2.62
CA LEU A 338 -4.65 6.71 -1.38
C LEU A 338 -3.62 7.42 -0.49
N LEU A 339 -2.51 7.91 -1.06
CA LEU A 339 -1.52 8.69 -0.31
C LEU A 339 -2.08 10.04 0.17
N LEU A 340 -2.88 10.72 -0.66
CA LEU A 340 -3.57 11.94 -0.29
C LEU A 340 -4.52 11.71 0.89
N SER A 341 -5.28 10.60 0.88
CA SER A 341 -6.19 10.21 1.98
C SER A 341 -5.45 10.06 3.31
N LEU A 342 -4.20 9.60 3.29
CA LEU A 342 -3.36 9.52 4.49
C LEU A 342 -2.90 10.87 5.03
N ILE A 343 -2.69 11.86 4.16
CA ILE A 343 -2.12 13.16 4.53
C ILE A 343 -3.21 14.19 4.85
N ALA A 344 -4.39 14.00 4.24
CA ALA A 344 -5.52 14.92 4.30
C ALA A 344 -5.83 15.35 5.75
N PRO A 345 -6.05 16.65 5.98
CA PRO A 345 -6.28 17.18 7.32
C PRO A 345 -7.61 16.72 7.94
N GLU A 346 -8.54 16.25 7.12
CA GLU A 346 -9.82 15.68 7.57
C GLU A 346 -9.62 14.35 8.31
N ASN A 347 -8.52 13.64 8.06
CA ASN A 347 -8.24 12.32 8.63
C ASN A 347 -7.24 12.37 9.79
N GLU A 348 -7.00 13.53 10.41
CA GLU A 348 -6.04 13.68 11.52
C GLU A 348 -6.32 12.77 12.72
N LEU A 349 -7.58 12.42 12.95
CA LEU A 349 -7.98 11.51 14.03
C LEU A 349 -7.88 10.03 13.63
N LYS A 350 -7.85 9.71 12.34
CA LYS A 350 -7.89 8.32 11.84
C LYS A 350 -6.50 7.71 11.68
N HIS A 351 -5.48 8.52 11.38
CA HIS A 351 -4.15 8.02 11.06
C HIS A 351 -3.08 8.51 12.06
N SER A 352 -2.17 7.60 12.42
CA SER A 352 -1.01 7.93 13.24
C SER A 352 -0.11 8.94 12.53
N TYR A 353 0.61 9.76 13.31
CA TYR A 353 1.60 10.69 12.78
C TYR A 353 2.68 9.98 11.95
N SER A 354 3.11 8.79 12.35
CA SER A 354 4.07 7.98 11.60
C SER A 354 3.55 7.58 10.21
N THR A 355 2.25 7.28 10.09
CA THR A 355 1.59 6.98 8.81
C THR A 355 1.55 8.20 7.90
N ARG A 356 1.29 9.39 8.46
CA ARG A 356 1.28 10.66 7.71
C ARG A 356 2.67 11.01 7.19
N ILE A 357 3.70 10.88 8.04
CA ILE A 357 5.10 11.10 7.65
C ILE A 357 5.48 10.15 6.51
N PHE A 358 5.16 8.87 6.66
CA PHE A 358 5.43 7.88 5.60
C PHE A 358 4.68 8.18 4.30
N GLY A 359 3.43 8.64 4.38
CA GLY A 359 2.69 9.11 3.19
C GLY A 359 3.38 10.27 2.47
N LEU A 360 3.89 11.26 3.21
CA LEU A 360 4.64 12.39 2.66
C LEU A 360 5.94 11.93 1.98
N GLU A 361 6.69 11.03 2.61
CA GLU A 361 7.92 10.45 2.05
C GLU A 361 7.67 9.69 0.74
N LEU A 362 6.54 8.96 0.65
CA LEU A 362 6.16 8.26 -0.58
C LEU A 362 5.77 9.21 -1.71
N ILE A 363 5.05 10.31 -1.39
CA ILE A 363 4.77 11.36 -2.38
C ILE A 363 6.06 12.03 -2.84
N GLN A 364 6.98 12.32 -1.91
CA GLN A 364 8.28 12.89 -2.25
C GLN A 364 9.04 11.97 -3.21
N THR A 365 9.16 10.68 -2.88
CA THR A 365 9.81 9.67 -3.73
C THR A 365 9.16 9.61 -5.12
N ALA A 366 7.83 9.66 -5.20
CA ALA A 366 7.10 9.67 -6.46
C ALA A 366 7.44 10.90 -7.33
N LEU A 367 7.53 12.08 -6.70
CA LEU A 367 7.88 13.34 -7.37
C LEU A 367 9.33 13.35 -7.85
N GLU A 368 10.28 12.87 -7.05
CA GLU A 368 11.69 12.81 -7.44
C GLU A 368 11.93 11.94 -8.69
N ILE A 369 11.11 10.91 -8.88
CA ILE A 369 11.26 9.98 -10.00
C ILE A 369 10.54 10.46 -11.25
N SER A 370 9.33 11.02 -11.10
CA SER A 370 8.42 11.32 -12.20
C SER A 370 8.18 12.81 -12.46
N GLY A 371 8.80 13.68 -11.65
CA GLY A 371 8.71 15.14 -11.67
C GLY A 371 8.60 15.77 -13.05
N ASP A 372 9.60 15.51 -13.90
CA ASP A 372 9.72 16.10 -15.25
C ASP A 372 8.55 15.77 -16.17
N ARG A 373 7.91 14.61 -15.96
CA ARG A 373 6.86 14.06 -16.84
C ARG A 373 5.46 14.24 -16.27
N LEU A 374 5.30 14.54 -14.99
CA LEU A 374 3.99 14.76 -14.36
C LEU A 374 3.19 15.88 -15.03
N GLN A 375 3.88 16.87 -15.59
CA GLN A 375 3.26 17.96 -16.35
C GLN A 375 2.54 17.49 -17.62
N LEU A 376 2.96 16.36 -18.20
CA LEU A 376 2.34 15.77 -19.39
C LEU A 376 1.01 15.08 -19.08
N TYR A 377 0.69 14.88 -17.81
CA TYR A 377 -0.51 14.20 -17.34
C TYR A 377 -1.37 15.15 -16.50
N PRO A 378 -2.28 15.94 -17.12
CA PRO A 378 -3.07 16.95 -16.42
C PRO A 378 -3.80 16.42 -15.18
N ARG A 379 -4.36 15.20 -15.26
CA ARG A 379 -5.09 14.57 -14.14
C ARG A 379 -4.22 14.25 -12.92
N LEU A 380 -2.95 13.89 -13.14
CA LEU A 380 -2.02 13.65 -12.02
C LEU A 380 -1.49 14.98 -11.48
N PHE A 381 -1.25 15.94 -12.38
CA PHE A 381 -0.81 17.27 -12.00
C PHE A 381 -1.86 18.00 -11.16
N THR A 382 -3.17 17.91 -11.49
CA THR A 382 -4.24 18.54 -10.70
C THR A 382 -4.32 18.03 -9.27
N LEU A 383 -4.06 16.73 -9.05
CA LEU A 383 -3.96 16.14 -7.71
C LEU A 383 -2.79 16.72 -6.91
N ILE A 384 -1.66 16.96 -7.56
CA ILE A 384 -0.49 17.55 -6.91
C ILE A 384 -0.72 19.03 -6.64
N SER A 385 -1.25 19.77 -7.62
CA SER A 385 -1.34 21.23 -7.61
C SER A 385 -2.35 21.79 -6.61
N ASP A 386 -3.41 21.04 -6.30
CA ASP A 386 -4.50 21.51 -5.42
C ASP A 386 -4.60 20.69 -4.13
N PRO A 387 -5.11 19.44 -4.09
CA PRO A 387 -5.38 18.78 -2.81
C PRO A 387 -4.10 18.40 -2.04
N ILE A 388 -3.03 17.94 -2.71
CA ILE A 388 -1.75 17.66 -2.04
C ILE A 388 -1.14 18.98 -1.54
N PHE A 389 -1.07 19.99 -2.39
CA PHE A 389 -0.46 21.28 -2.03
C PHE A 389 -1.24 21.99 -0.90
N LYS A 390 -2.57 21.95 -0.92
CA LYS A 390 -3.44 22.44 0.15
C LYS A 390 -3.16 21.71 1.47
N SER A 391 -2.97 20.40 1.42
CA SER A 391 -2.63 19.59 2.60
C SER A 391 -1.26 19.97 3.17
N ILE A 392 -0.26 20.17 2.31
CA ILE A 392 1.08 20.66 2.69
C ILE A 392 0.97 22.02 3.39
N LEU A 393 0.26 22.98 2.79
CA LEU A 393 0.08 24.30 3.36
C LEU A 393 -0.63 24.25 4.72
N PHE A 394 -1.69 23.43 4.85
CA PHE A 394 -2.39 23.24 6.10
C PHE A 394 -1.47 22.68 7.20
N ILE A 395 -0.67 21.66 6.87
CA ILE A 395 0.26 21.04 7.81
C ILE A 395 1.33 22.05 8.25
N ILE A 396 1.91 22.82 7.31
CA ILE A 396 2.87 23.89 7.62
C ILE A 396 2.26 24.92 8.57
N GLN A 397 0.99 25.28 8.40
CA GLN A 397 0.33 26.28 9.24
C GLN A 397 -0.01 25.76 10.64
N ASN A 398 -0.60 24.58 10.75
CA ASN A 398 -1.27 24.13 11.97
C ASN A 398 -0.47 23.15 12.84
N THR A 399 0.58 22.54 12.30
CA THR A 399 1.31 21.49 13.01
C THR A 399 2.30 22.05 14.04
N THR A 400 2.32 21.43 15.21
CA THR A 400 3.30 21.68 16.29
C THR A 400 4.39 20.60 16.38
N LYS A 401 4.21 19.46 15.69
CA LYS A 401 5.17 18.36 15.68
C LYS A 401 6.29 18.57 14.66
N LEU A 402 7.53 18.55 15.15
CA LEU A 402 8.72 18.82 14.35
C LEU A 402 8.91 17.83 13.18
N SER A 403 8.78 16.52 13.43
CA SER A 403 9.03 15.50 12.40
C SER A 403 8.05 15.55 11.23
N LEU A 404 6.76 15.83 11.51
CA LEU A 404 5.76 15.98 10.46
C LEU A 404 6.01 17.26 9.66
N LEU A 405 6.36 18.35 10.33
CA LEU A 405 6.72 19.60 9.67
C LEU A 405 7.97 19.44 8.79
N GLN A 406 8.99 18.73 9.26
CA GLN A 406 10.23 18.47 8.52
C GLN A 406 9.94 17.72 7.20
N ALA A 407 9.24 16.59 7.27
CA ALA A 407 8.86 15.83 6.08
C ALA A 407 8.00 16.65 5.10
N THR A 408 7.10 17.50 5.63
CA THR A 408 6.26 18.37 4.80
C THR A 408 7.07 19.46 4.11
N LEU A 409 8.04 20.06 4.80
CA LEU A 409 8.91 21.09 4.24
C LEU A 409 9.87 20.50 3.21
N GLN A 410 10.39 19.29 3.43
CA GLN A 410 11.20 18.56 2.44
C GLN A 410 10.40 18.26 1.16
N LEU A 411 9.14 17.87 1.31
CA LEU A 411 8.24 17.70 0.18
C LEU A 411 7.99 19.03 -0.55
N PHE A 412 7.77 20.13 0.20
CA PHE A 412 7.59 21.47 -0.37
C PHE A 412 8.83 21.94 -1.15
N THR A 413 10.03 21.80 -0.59
CA THR A 413 11.27 22.22 -1.27
C THR A 413 11.50 21.40 -2.54
N THR A 414 11.24 20.09 -2.49
CA THR A 414 11.28 19.20 -3.66
C THR A 414 10.29 19.64 -4.74
N LEU A 415 9.06 20.01 -4.36
CA LEU A 415 8.05 20.56 -5.28
C LEU A 415 8.49 21.86 -5.93
N VAL A 416 9.09 22.79 -5.18
CA VAL A 416 9.60 24.06 -5.72
C VAL A 416 10.72 23.81 -6.73
N VAL A 417 11.65 22.91 -6.42
CA VAL A 417 12.80 22.61 -7.30
C VAL A 417 12.35 21.94 -8.61
N ILE A 418 11.39 21.02 -8.55
CA ILE A 418 10.97 20.22 -9.72
C ILE A 418 9.85 20.90 -10.51
N LEU A 419 8.82 21.42 -9.85
CA LEU A 419 7.58 21.93 -10.45
C LEU A 419 7.42 23.46 -10.31
N GLY A 420 8.48 24.17 -9.96
CA GLY A 420 8.46 25.61 -9.65
C GLY A 420 7.81 26.48 -10.72
N ASN A 421 8.03 26.18 -12.00
CA ASN A 421 7.49 26.95 -13.12
C ASN A 421 5.95 26.84 -13.25
N ASN A 422 5.36 25.73 -12.80
CA ASN A 422 3.95 25.42 -13.01
C ASN A 422 3.09 25.70 -11.75
N LEU A 423 3.71 25.87 -10.58
CA LEU A 423 3.05 26.05 -9.29
C LEU A 423 3.31 27.43 -8.66
N GLN A 424 3.52 28.45 -9.50
CA GLN A 424 3.96 29.76 -9.02
C GLN A 424 3.01 30.36 -7.95
N LEU A 425 1.69 30.35 -8.17
CA LEU A 425 0.72 30.92 -7.23
C LEU A 425 0.74 30.20 -5.86
N GLN A 426 0.84 28.88 -5.90
CA GLN A 426 0.91 28.03 -4.72
C GLN A 426 2.19 28.28 -3.91
N ILE A 427 3.32 28.43 -4.61
CA ILE A 427 4.63 28.72 -4.02
C ILE A 427 4.63 30.10 -3.37
N GLU A 428 4.12 31.12 -4.06
CA GLU A 428 3.97 32.48 -3.53
C GLU A 428 3.17 32.51 -2.24
N LEU A 429 2.00 31.86 -2.22
CA LEU A 429 1.15 31.81 -1.04
C LEU A 429 1.86 31.12 0.13
N THR A 430 2.59 30.03 -0.15
CA THR A 430 3.28 29.25 0.90
C THR A 430 4.48 29.99 1.45
N LEU A 431 5.33 30.56 0.60
CA LEU A 431 6.49 31.35 1.03
C LEU A 431 6.02 32.57 1.83
N THR A 432 5.05 33.33 1.32
CA THR A 432 4.48 34.49 2.04
C THR A 432 3.95 34.07 3.40
N ARG A 433 3.29 32.90 3.50
CA ARG A 433 2.80 32.39 4.77
C ARG A 433 3.92 31.98 5.71
N ILE A 434 4.95 31.28 5.22
CA ILE A 434 6.09 30.89 6.06
C ILE A 434 6.78 32.12 6.63
N PHE A 435 6.99 33.17 5.82
CA PHE A 435 7.55 34.43 6.33
C PHE A 435 6.65 35.13 7.33
N SER A 436 5.33 35.11 7.13
CA SER A 436 4.41 35.65 8.14
C SER A 436 4.55 34.92 9.48
N ILE A 437 4.81 33.61 9.48
CA ILE A 437 5.01 32.81 10.70
C ILE A 437 6.38 33.11 11.35
N LEU A 438 7.42 33.36 10.55
CA LEU A 438 8.76 33.68 11.03
C LEU A 438 8.81 35.08 11.66
N LEU A 439 8.24 36.05 10.96
CA LEU A 439 8.28 37.48 11.28
C LEU A 439 7.20 37.96 12.25
N ASP A 440 6.27 37.08 12.66
CA ASP A 440 5.30 37.39 13.71
C ASP A 440 6.07 37.61 15.03
N ASP A 441 6.48 38.86 15.22
CA ASP A 441 6.86 39.43 16.50
C ASP A 441 5.54 39.80 17.16
N GLY A 442 5.18 39.16 18.28
CA GLY A 442 3.91 39.36 19.00
C GLY A 442 3.65 40.78 19.53
N THR A 443 3.68 41.77 18.64
CA THR A 443 3.67 43.22 18.86
C THR A 443 2.56 43.88 18.05
N ALA A 444 1.46 43.16 17.82
CA ALA A 444 0.17 43.77 17.51
C ALA A 444 -0.68 43.79 18.79
N ASN A 445 -0.58 44.89 19.52
CA ASN A 445 -1.51 45.25 20.58
C ASN A 445 -2.96 45.26 20.03
N ASN A 446 -3.78 44.29 20.43
CA ASN A 446 -5.09 44.49 21.09
C ASN A 446 -5.99 43.26 20.96
N SER A 447 -6.52 42.86 22.12
CA SER A 447 -7.77 42.11 22.37
C SER A 447 -8.00 40.78 21.63
N SER A 448 -8.00 39.72 22.43
CA SER A 448 -8.82 38.51 22.27
C SER A 448 -8.65 37.72 20.96
N SER A 449 -7.55 36.98 20.88
CA SER A 449 -7.51 35.62 20.32
C SER A 449 -6.18 35.00 20.76
N GLU A 450 -6.19 33.72 21.11
CA GLU A 450 -5.02 32.94 21.52
C GLU A 450 -3.95 32.95 20.41
N ASN A 451 -3.05 33.94 20.42
CA ASN A 451 -2.03 34.10 19.40
C ASN A 451 -0.92 33.06 19.60
N LYS A 452 -0.98 32.05 18.75
CA LYS A 452 -0.03 30.95 18.51
C LYS A 452 1.38 31.49 18.18
N ASN A 453 2.16 31.95 19.16
CA ASN A 453 3.61 32.02 18.98
C ASN A 453 4.14 30.60 18.78
N LYS A 454 4.54 30.27 17.54
CA LYS A 454 5.14 28.96 17.27
C LYS A 454 6.48 28.84 18.01
N PRO A 455 6.79 27.66 18.58
CA PRO A 455 8.06 27.39 19.23
C PRO A 455 9.27 27.82 18.39
N SER A 456 10.30 28.37 19.03
CA SER A 456 11.54 28.81 18.38
C SER A 456 12.19 27.75 17.49
N ILE A 457 12.15 26.49 17.93
CA ILE A 457 12.66 25.32 17.17
C ILE A 457 11.93 25.11 15.83
N ILE A 458 10.66 25.49 15.73
CA ILE A 458 9.90 25.42 14.48
C ILE A 458 10.35 26.53 13.53
N LYS A 459 10.64 27.72 14.05
CA LYS A 459 11.18 28.83 13.24
C LYS A 459 12.55 28.47 12.66
N GLU A 460 13.40 27.82 13.45
CA GLU A 460 14.68 27.27 12.98
C GLU A 460 14.49 26.27 11.84
N LEU A 461 13.67 25.24 12.04
CA LEU A 461 13.44 24.22 11.02
C LEU A 461 12.88 24.79 9.71
N LEU A 462 11.98 25.78 9.79
CA LEU A 462 11.45 26.45 8.60
C LEU A 462 12.56 27.11 7.78
N ILE A 463 13.48 27.81 8.44
CA ILE A 463 14.59 28.50 7.77
C ILE A 463 15.60 27.49 7.22
N GLU A 464 15.96 26.48 8.01
CA GLU A 464 16.87 25.43 7.59
C GLU A 464 16.37 24.71 6.33
N GLN A 465 15.10 24.31 6.27
CA GLN A 465 14.58 23.63 5.08
C GLN A 465 14.43 24.56 3.87
N ILE A 466 14.00 25.82 4.07
CA ILE A 466 13.93 26.79 2.96
C ILE A 466 15.34 27.11 2.43
N SER A 467 16.38 27.04 3.27
CA SER A 467 17.75 27.34 2.85
C SER A 467 18.25 26.52 1.67
N ILE A 468 17.76 25.29 1.55
CA ILE A 468 18.04 24.40 0.42
C ILE A 468 17.71 25.07 -0.92
N LEU A 469 16.69 25.94 -0.99
CA LEU A 469 16.29 26.61 -2.22
C LEU A 469 17.40 27.51 -2.79
N TRP A 470 18.02 28.35 -1.95
CA TRP A 470 19.08 29.25 -2.38
C TRP A 470 20.47 28.58 -2.37
N THR A 471 20.73 27.62 -1.48
CA THR A 471 21.98 26.84 -1.51
C THR A 471 22.07 25.97 -2.77
N ARG A 472 20.95 25.45 -3.27
CA ARG A 472 20.94 24.58 -4.46
C ARG A 472 20.89 25.36 -5.77
N SER A 473 20.23 26.52 -5.79
CA SER A 473 20.13 27.37 -6.98
C SER A 473 20.76 28.75 -6.69
N PRO A 474 21.99 29.02 -7.18
CA PRO A 474 22.68 30.27 -6.85
C PRO A 474 21.90 31.51 -7.31
N SER A 475 21.21 31.41 -8.45
CA SER A 475 20.35 32.47 -8.98
C SER A 475 18.91 32.42 -8.46
N PHE A 476 18.67 31.83 -7.28
CA PHE A 476 17.33 31.71 -6.69
C PHE A 476 16.63 33.07 -6.54
N PHE A 477 17.31 34.03 -5.91
CA PHE A 477 16.73 35.35 -5.62
C PHE A 477 16.48 36.15 -6.89
N THR A 478 17.40 36.10 -7.85
CA THR A 478 17.30 36.77 -9.15
C THR A 478 16.17 36.16 -9.99
N SER A 479 16.09 34.84 -10.08
CA SER A 479 15.01 34.15 -10.80
C SER A 479 13.64 34.37 -10.15
N THR A 480 13.56 34.38 -8.82
CA THR A 480 12.33 34.71 -8.09
C THR A 480 11.93 36.17 -8.34
N PHE A 481 12.88 37.10 -8.36
CA PHE A 481 12.60 38.50 -8.66
C PHE A 481 12.02 38.69 -10.08
N ILE A 482 12.56 37.98 -11.07
CA ILE A 482 12.05 38.03 -12.45
C ILE A 482 10.65 37.40 -12.55
N ASN A 483 10.43 36.26 -11.90
CA ASN A 483 9.20 35.49 -12.04
C ASN A 483 8.02 36.05 -11.23
N PHE A 484 8.28 36.66 -10.08
CA PHE A 484 7.26 37.15 -9.16
C PHE A 484 7.23 38.68 -9.12
N ASP A 485 8.29 39.33 -8.62
CA ASP A 485 8.31 40.77 -8.35
C ASP A 485 8.21 41.64 -9.62
N CYS A 486 8.67 41.15 -10.77
CA CYS A 486 8.51 41.88 -12.04
C CYS A 486 7.09 41.77 -12.64
N ASN A 487 6.23 40.91 -12.09
CA ASN A 487 4.87 40.71 -12.56
C ASN A 487 3.87 41.49 -11.70
N LEU A 488 3.16 42.44 -12.31
CA LEU A 488 2.21 43.33 -11.63
C LEU A 488 1.04 42.60 -10.94
N ASP A 489 0.72 41.39 -11.38
CA ASP A 489 -0.38 40.58 -10.82
C ASP A 489 0.05 39.73 -9.61
N ARG A 490 1.33 39.80 -9.21
CA ARG A 490 1.93 38.94 -8.18
C ARG A 490 2.52 39.78 -7.04
N ALA A 491 2.68 39.17 -5.87
CA ALA A 491 3.35 39.82 -4.75
C ALA A 491 4.88 39.89 -4.95
N ASP A 492 5.50 40.88 -4.30
CA ASP A 492 6.95 41.07 -4.25
C ASP A 492 7.62 39.98 -3.37
N VAL A 493 7.63 38.73 -3.82
CA VAL A 493 8.12 37.58 -3.06
C VAL A 493 9.61 37.72 -2.78
N SER A 494 10.45 38.05 -3.77
CA SER A 494 11.91 38.10 -3.61
C SER A 494 12.34 39.23 -2.67
N ILE A 495 11.81 40.44 -2.86
CA ILE A 495 12.07 41.58 -1.96
C ILE A 495 11.61 41.26 -0.53
N ASN A 496 10.43 40.69 -0.35
CA ASN A 496 9.93 40.33 0.99
C ASN A 496 10.80 39.25 1.64
N PHE A 497 11.28 38.29 0.84
CA PHE A 497 12.24 37.27 1.28
C PHE A 497 13.54 37.91 1.80
N LEU A 498 14.13 38.82 1.03
CA LEU A 498 15.39 39.49 1.42
C LEU A 498 15.20 40.41 2.63
N LYS A 499 14.07 41.10 2.75
CA LYS A 499 13.70 41.87 3.96
C LYS A 499 13.58 40.96 5.18
N ALA A 500 13.02 39.77 5.02
CA ALA A 500 12.93 38.79 6.10
C ALA A 500 14.31 38.29 6.53
N LEU A 501 15.17 37.89 5.57
CA LEU A 501 16.52 37.41 5.84
C LEU A 501 17.38 38.47 6.52
N THR A 502 17.33 39.73 6.07
CA THR A 502 18.10 40.82 6.69
C THR A 502 17.70 41.07 8.14
N LYS A 503 16.42 40.96 8.48
CA LYS A 503 15.94 41.04 9.87
C LYS A 503 16.39 39.83 10.69
N LEU A 504 16.28 38.63 10.13
CA LEU A 504 16.62 37.37 10.81
C LEU A 504 18.14 37.15 10.96
N ALA A 505 18.97 37.81 10.15
CA ALA A 505 20.43 37.78 10.24
C ALA A 505 20.99 38.59 11.42
N LEU A 506 20.18 39.44 12.07
CA LEU A 506 20.61 40.21 13.23
C LEU A 506 20.79 39.30 14.48
N PRO A 507 21.78 39.57 15.35
CA PRO A 507 21.99 38.78 16.57
C PRO A 507 20.78 38.76 17.51
N GLU A 508 19.97 39.82 17.51
CA GLU A 508 18.75 39.93 18.31
C GLU A 508 17.69 38.87 17.93
N SER A 509 17.70 38.41 16.69
CA SER A 509 16.80 37.37 16.20
C SER A 509 17.09 36.00 16.82
N ALA A 510 18.29 35.79 17.40
CA ALA A 510 18.60 34.58 18.16
C ALA A 510 17.73 34.44 19.43
N LEU A 511 17.20 35.54 19.97
CA LEU A 511 16.32 35.53 21.14
C LEU A 511 14.89 35.05 20.82
N THR A 512 14.42 35.31 19.60
CA THR A 512 13.07 34.95 19.13
C THR A 512 13.04 33.65 18.34
N THR A 513 14.20 33.26 17.77
CA THR A 513 14.43 32.00 17.08
C THR A 513 15.48 31.19 17.86
N THR A 514 16.62 30.88 17.24
CA THR A 514 17.73 30.14 17.84
C THR A 514 19.06 30.67 17.30
N GLU A 515 20.17 30.28 17.93
CA GLU A 515 21.52 30.78 17.58
C GLU A 515 21.99 30.36 16.17
N SER A 516 21.39 29.32 15.58
CA SER A 516 21.70 28.80 14.24
C SER A 516 21.00 29.56 13.10
N VAL A 517 19.92 30.30 13.39
CA VAL A 517 19.16 31.02 12.36
C VAL A 517 19.91 32.20 11.75
N PRO A 518 20.53 33.11 12.52
CA PRO A 518 21.27 34.24 11.97
C PRO A 518 22.36 33.86 10.96
N PRO A 519 23.25 32.86 11.20
CA PRO A 519 24.27 32.50 10.22
C PRO A 519 23.69 31.92 8.93
N ILE A 520 22.61 31.12 9.00
CA ILE A 520 21.94 30.57 7.80
C ILE A 520 21.35 31.71 6.95
N CYS A 521 20.73 32.71 7.58
CA CYS A 521 20.18 33.85 6.87
C CYS A 521 21.28 34.71 6.23
N LEU A 522 22.43 34.85 6.91
CA LEU A 522 23.59 35.56 6.38
C LEU A 522 24.18 34.84 5.16
N GLU A 523 24.27 33.51 5.18
CA GLU A 523 24.70 32.71 4.03
C GLU A 523 23.79 32.95 2.81
N GLY A 524 22.47 33.04 3.01
CA GLY A 524 21.53 33.38 1.93
C GLY A 524 21.78 34.77 1.33
N LEU A 525 22.09 35.77 2.15
CA LEU A 525 22.44 37.12 1.66
C LEU A 525 23.77 37.14 0.92
N VAL A 526 24.77 36.39 1.40
CA VAL A 526 26.07 36.24 0.71
C VAL A 526 25.86 35.57 -0.65
N SER A 527 25.05 34.51 -0.72
CA SER A 527 24.71 33.84 -1.98
C SER A 527 24.11 34.79 -3.02
N LEU A 528 23.29 35.77 -2.61
CA LEU A 528 22.78 36.80 -3.53
C LEU A 528 23.92 37.70 -4.05
N VAL A 529 24.81 38.14 -3.15
CA VAL A 529 25.93 39.01 -3.53
C VAL A 529 26.89 38.30 -4.47
N ASP A 530 27.17 37.03 -4.21
CA ASP A 530 28.01 36.19 -5.08
C ASP A 530 27.35 35.99 -6.46
N ASP A 531 26.05 35.68 -6.52
CA ASP A 531 25.31 35.58 -7.80
C ASP A 531 25.33 36.90 -8.58
N MET A 532 25.17 38.04 -7.90
CA MET A 532 25.26 39.35 -8.54
C MET A 532 26.68 39.63 -9.07
N PHE A 533 27.72 39.24 -8.34
CA PHE A 533 29.12 39.41 -8.75
C PHE A 533 29.46 38.53 -9.96
N ASP A 534 29.02 37.28 -9.98
CA ASP A 534 29.28 36.35 -11.08
C ASP A 534 28.60 36.76 -12.39
N HIS A 535 27.53 37.56 -12.32
CA HIS A 535 26.78 38.07 -13.47
C HIS A 535 27.08 39.56 -13.80
N MET A 536 28.06 40.16 -13.12
CA MET A 536 28.55 41.54 -13.36
C MET A 536 29.74 41.54 -14.31
#